data_AF-A0A5C9A7F8-F1
#
_entry.id   AF-A0A5C9A7F8-F1
#
_cell.length_a   1.000
_cell.length_b   1.000
_cell.length_c   1.000
_cell.angle_alpha   90.00
_cell.angle_beta   90.00
_cell.angle_gamma   90.00
#
_symmetry.space_group_name_H-M   'P 1'
#
loop_
_entity.id
_entity.type
_entity.pdbx_description
1 polymer ?
#
loop_
_entity_poly.entity_id
_entity_poly.type
_entity_poly.pdbx_seq_one_letter_code
_entity_poly.pdbx_strand_id
1 'polypeptide(L)'
;MRNKLSFDLQLSARKAAIAERIAAHKIARSKVSVFLMAMSAGVFMAIGFTFYLSVIADAPSSQALTHLVGGLCFTLGFILLAVCGTSLFTSSVMTVMAKSR
;
A
#
# COMPACT_ATOMS: atom_id res chain seq x y z
N MET A 1 19.52 -29.58 8.61
CA MET A 1 18.14 -29.06 8.46
C MET A 1 17.58 -28.36 9.71
N ARG A 2 17.79 -28.87 10.93
CA ARG A 2 17.23 -28.30 12.18
C ARG A 2 17.62 -26.83 12.47
N ASN A 3 18.82 -26.41 12.07
CA ASN A 3 19.33 -25.05 12.32
C ASN A 3 18.71 -23.99 11.40
N LYS A 4 18.36 -24.34 10.14
CA LYS A 4 17.65 -23.41 9.24
C LYS A 4 16.21 -23.16 9.71
N LEU A 5 15.53 -24.20 10.17
CA LEU A 5 14.15 -24.10 10.68
C LEU A 5 14.06 -23.20 11.92
N SER A 6 15.04 -23.27 12.84
CA SER A 6 15.10 -22.40 14.02
C SER A 6 15.41 -20.94 13.65
N PHE A 7 16.30 -20.71 12.68
CA PHE A 7 16.60 -19.38 12.16
C PHE A 7 15.41 -18.73 11.43
N ASP A 8 14.69 -19.49 10.60
CA ASP A 8 13.46 -19.04 9.93
C ASP A 8 12.34 -18.72 10.94
N LEU A 9 12.21 -19.52 12.00
CA LEU A 9 11.24 -19.28 13.06
C LEU A 9 11.56 -18.03 13.87
N GLN A 10 12.84 -17.80 14.20
CA GLN A 10 13.28 -16.57 14.88
C GLN A 10 13.07 -15.34 14.00
N LEU A 11 13.32 -15.43 12.70
CA LEU A 11 13.07 -14.35 11.75
C LEU A 11 11.57 -14.04 11.63
N SER A 12 10.73 -15.07 11.56
CA SER A 12 9.27 -14.93 11.49
C SER A 12 8.69 -14.36 12.78
N ALA A 13 9.13 -14.83 13.95
CA ALA A 13 8.72 -14.31 15.25
C ALA A 13 9.11 -12.83 15.43
N ARG A 14 10.30 -12.43 14.95
CA ARG A 14 10.74 -11.03 15.01
C ARG A 14 9.91 -10.13 14.10
N LYS A 15 9.55 -10.61 12.89
CA LYS A 15 8.65 -9.89 11.97
C LYS A 15 7.24 -9.77 12.55
N ALA A 16 6.72 -10.81 13.19
CA ALA A 16 5.43 -10.79 13.86
C ALA A 16 5.39 -9.76 15.00
N ALA A 17 6.42 -9.71 15.85
CA ALA A 17 6.53 -8.72 16.92
C ALA A 17 6.55 -7.26 16.40
N ILE A 18 7.20 -7.01 15.27
CA ILE A 18 7.20 -5.70 14.61
C ILE A 18 5.80 -5.38 14.05
N ALA A 19 5.17 -6.33 13.37
CA ALA A 19 3.83 -6.18 12.82
C ALA A 19 2.80 -5.87 13.91
N GLU A 20 2.89 -6.54 15.07
CA GLU A 20 2.03 -6.28 16.22
C GLU A 20 2.19 -4.88 16.81
N ARG A 21 3.43 -4.37 16.88
CA ARG A 21 3.70 -3.00 17.35
C ARG A 21 3.12 -1.96 16.39
N ILE A 22 3.27 -2.19 15.09
CA ILE A 22 2.70 -1.34 14.03
C ILE A 22 1.17 -1.37 14.11
N ALA A 23 0.57 -2.55 14.27
CA ALA A 23 -0.87 -2.71 14.43
C ALA A 23 -1.40 -1.96 15.66
N ALA A 24 -0.76 -2.10 16.82
CA ALA A 24 -1.15 -1.40 18.04
C ALA A 24 -1.09 0.13 17.88
N HIS A 25 -0.04 0.65 17.23
CA HIS A 25 0.06 2.08 16.90
C HIS A 25 -1.04 2.54 15.93
N LYS A 26 -1.41 1.71 14.96
CA LYS A 26 -2.43 2.04 13.97
C LYS A 26 -3.84 2.05 14.56
N ILE A 27 -4.11 1.15 15.51
CA ILE A 27 -5.38 1.06 16.25
C ILE A 27 -5.54 2.23 17.22
N ALA A 28 -4.45 2.69 17.85
CA ALA A 28 -4.47 3.80 18.80
C ALA A 28 -4.65 5.19 18.15
N ARG A 29 -4.66 5.30 16.81
CA ARG A 29 -4.87 6.59 16.14
C ARG A 29 -6.30 7.10 16.30
N SER A 30 -6.43 8.41 16.46
CA SER A 30 -7.73 9.09 16.47
C SER A 30 -8.47 8.87 15.15
N LYS A 31 -9.78 8.60 15.23
CA LYS A 31 -10.68 8.41 14.09
C LYS A 31 -10.59 9.54 13.06
N VAL A 32 -10.43 10.79 13.53
CA VAL A 32 -10.31 11.97 12.67
C VAL A 32 -9.00 11.96 11.88
N SER A 33 -7.88 11.57 12.51
CA SER A 33 -6.59 11.47 11.84
C SER A 33 -6.59 10.37 10.78
N VAL A 34 -7.22 9.22 11.08
CA VAL A 34 -7.39 8.12 10.10
C VAL A 34 -8.25 8.56 8.92
N PHE A 35 -9.32 9.31 9.16
CA PHE A 35 -10.18 9.84 8.11
C PHE A 35 -9.45 10.81 7.17
N LEU A 36 -8.71 11.77 7.72
CA LEU A 36 -7.91 12.72 6.93
C LEU A 36 -6.80 12.02 6.12
N MET A 37 -6.19 10.98 6.68
CA MET A 37 -5.21 10.15 5.96
C MET A 37 -5.85 9.29 4.87
N ALA A 38 -7.07 8.81 5.06
CA ALA A 38 -7.81 8.11 4.03
C ALA A 38 -8.22 9.05 2.88
N MET A 39 -8.64 10.27 3.21
CA MET A 39 -9.02 11.27 2.21
C MET A 39 -7.82 11.71 1.36
N SER A 40 -6.69 12.02 1.99
CA SER A 40 -5.44 12.35 1.28
C SER A 40 -4.94 11.18 0.44
N ALA A 41 -5.02 9.94 0.94
CA ALA A 41 -4.71 8.75 0.16
C ALA A 41 -5.61 8.62 -1.09
N GLY A 42 -6.90 8.95 -0.98
CA GLY A 42 -7.84 8.97 -2.10
C GLY A 42 -7.46 9.99 -3.19
N VAL A 43 -7.04 11.20 -2.79
CA VAL A 43 -6.59 12.24 -3.72
C VAL A 43 -5.35 11.79 -4.51
N PHE A 44 -4.35 11.20 -3.85
CA PHE A 44 -3.15 10.69 -4.53
C PHE A 44 -3.46 9.53 -5.48
N MET A 45 -4.40 8.66 -5.10
CA MET A 45 -4.84 7.57 -5.98
C MET A 45 -5.62 8.08 -7.19
N ALA A 46 -6.46 9.10 -7.01
CA ALA A 46 -7.16 9.75 -8.11
C ALA A 46 -6.18 10.35 -9.12
N ILE A 47 -5.13 11.04 -8.66
CA ILE A 47 -4.08 11.60 -9.52
C ILE A 47 -3.40 10.50 -10.36
N GLY A 48 -3.02 9.38 -9.73
CA GLY A 48 -2.43 8.26 -10.45
C GLY A 48 -3.38 7.65 -11.49
N PHE A 49 -4.67 7.55 -11.17
CA PHE A 49 -5.69 7.02 -12.07
C PHE A 49 -5.98 7.97 -13.24
N THR A 50 -6.00 9.29 -13.01
CA THR A 50 -6.10 10.29 -14.08
C THR A 50 -4.94 10.18 -15.06
N PHE A 51 -3.71 10.01 -14.56
CA PHE A 51 -2.53 9.77 -15.41
C PHE A 51 -2.64 8.48 -16.23
N TYR A 52 -3.11 7.39 -15.62
CA TYR A 52 -3.41 6.14 -16.33
C TYR A 52 -4.41 6.37 -17.47
N LEU A 53 -5.53 7.06 -17.18
CA LEU A 53 -6.57 7.38 -18.16
C LEU A 53 -6.03 8.24 -19.31
N SER A 54 -5.22 9.25 -19.02
CA SER A 54 -4.61 10.11 -20.04
C SER A 54 -3.70 9.33 -20.99
N VAL A 55 -2.90 8.39 -20.46
CA VAL A 55 -1.99 7.57 -21.28
C VAL A 55 -2.77 6.59 -22.17
N ILE A 56 -3.85 5.98 -21.67
CA ILE A 56 -4.64 5.04 -22.48
C ILE A 56 -5.56 5.73 -23.49
N ALA A 57 -5.96 6.98 -23.23
CA ALA A 57 -6.88 7.72 -24.09
C ALA A 57 -6.24 8.19 -25.40
N ASP A 58 -4.94 8.45 -25.42
CA ASP A 58 -4.22 9.04 -26.56
C ASP A 58 -3.50 7.99 -27.43
N ALA A 59 -3.70 6.70 -27.18
CA ALA A 59 -2.84 5.66 -27.73
C ALA A 59 -3.23 5.15 -29.14
N PRO A 60 -2.34 5.24 -30.15
CA PRO A 60 -2.74 5.09 -31.54
C PRO A 60 -2.68 3.66 -32.14
N SER A 61 -2.10 2.63 -31.49
CA SER A 61 -1.95 1.32 -32.20
C SER A 61 -1.60 0.08 -31.37
N SER A 62 -0.94 0.19 -30.21
CA SER A 62 -0.56 -0.98 -29.40
C SER A 62 -1.26 -0.96 -28.04
N GLN A 63 -2.42 -1.62 -27.97
CA GLN A 63 -3.26 -1.67 -26.77
C GLN A 63 -2.49 -2.25 -25.57
N ALA A 64 -1.71 -3.32 -25.77
CA ALA A 64 -0.94 -3.95 -24.70
C ALA A 64 0.20 -3.06 -24.16
N LEU A 65 0.99 -2.44 -25.04
CA LEU A 65 2.08 -1.54 -24.60
C LEU A 65 1.52 -0.30 -23.91
N THR A 66 0.38 0.19 -24.35
CA THR A 66 -0.29 1.34 -23.75
C THR A 66 -0.74 1.06 -22.32
N HIS A 67 -1.35 -0.10 -22.07
CA HIS A 67 -1.72 -0.50 -20.71
C HIS A 67 -0.50 -0.72 -19.82
N LEU A 68 0.62 -1.21 -20.38
CA LEU A 68 1.88 -1.33 -19.64
C LEU A 68 2.44 0.04 -19.23
N VAL A 69 2.53 0.98 -20.16
CA VAL A 69 3.01 2.35 -19.89
C VAL A 69 2.05 3.09 -18.96
N GLY A 70 0.74 2.91 -19.15
CA GLY A 70 -0.26 3.42 -18.21
C GLY A 70 -0.06 2.86 -16.81
N GLY A 71 0.19 1.56 -16.68
CA GLY A 71 0.48 0.91 -15.40
C GLY A 71 1.74 1.48 -14.73
N LEU A 72 2.80 1.74 -15.51
CA LEU A 72 4.00 2.43 -15.02
C LEU A 72 3.73 3.88 -14.59
N CYS A 73 2.78 4.56 -15.23
CA CYS A 73 2.37 5.90 -14.83
C CYS A 73 1.53 5.86 -13.54
N PHE A 74 0.65 4.87 -13.40
CA PHE A 74 -0.15 4.66 -12.20
C PHE A 74 0.71 4.38 -10.95
N THR A 75 1.82 3.63 -11.09
CA THR A 75 2.73 3.39 -9.96
C THR A 75 3.39 4.65 -9.42
N LEU A 76 3.55 5.71 -10.24
CA LEU A 76 4.01 7.02 -9.74
C LEU A 76 3.04 7.59 -8.70
N GLY A 77 1.72 7.43 -8.90
CA GLY A 77 0.70 7.82 -7.92
C GLY A 77 0.84 7.06 -6.59
N PHE A 78 1.17 5.77 -6.66
CA PHE A 78 1.47 4.97 -5.46
C PHE A 78 2.77 5.37 -4.76
N ILE A 79 3.80 5.82 -5.50
CA ILE A 79 5.05 6.32 -4.93
C ILE A 79 4.81 7.62 -4.17
N LEU A 80 4.04 8.56 -4.74
CA LEU A 80 3.63 9.80 -4.08
C LEU A 80 2.90 9.52 -2.76
N LEU A 81 1.98 8.55 -2.78
CA LEU A 81 1.28 8.07 -1.59
C LEU A 81 2.25 7.53 -0.52
N ALA A 82 3.23 6.71 -0.93
CA ALA A 82 4.22 6.12 -0.04
C ALA A 82 5.13 7.18 0.60
N VAL A 83 5.60 8.16 -0.18
CA VAL A 83 6.46 9.26 0.30
C VAL A 83 5.70 10.19 1.25
N CYS A 84 4.42 10.47 0.98
CA CYS A 84 3.57 11.27 1.86
C CYS A 84 3.22 10.54 3.18
N GLY A 85 3.51 9.24 3.30
CA GLY A 85 3.24 8.45 4.50
C GLY A 85 1.75 8.30 4.82
N THR A 86 0.89 8.47 3.81
CA THR A 86 -0.56 8.33 3.97
C THR A 86 -0.92 6.87 4.20
N SER A 87 -1.88 6.63 5.10
CA SER A 87 -2.28 5.29 5.48
C SER A 87 -3.41 4.80 4.57
N LEU A 88 -3.05 4.05 3.52
CA LEU A 88 -4.05 3.50 2.60
C LEU A 88 -4.96 2.51 3.32
N PHE A 89 -6.28 2.61 3.09
CA PHE A 89 -7.31 1.85 3.79
C PHE A 89 -7.03 0.33 3.76
N THR A 90 -6.73 -0.24 2.58
CA THR A 90 -6.39 -1.65 2.40
C THR A 90 -5.22 -2.11 3.28
N SER A 91 -4.16 -1.30 3.39
CA SER A 91 -3.00 -1.63 4.24
C SER A 91 -3.37 -1.63 5.71
N SER A 92 -4.21 -0.69 6.15
CA SER A 92 -4.66 -0.58 7.54
C SER A 92 -5.58 -1.74 7.93
N VAL A 93 -6.55 -2.07 7.07
CA VAL A 93 -7.49 -3.18 7.31
C VAL A 93 -6.74 -4.50 7.38
N MET A 94 -5.80 -4.77 6.48
CA MET A 94 -5.01 -6.00 6.50
C MET A 94 -4.17 -6.13 7.79
N THR A 95 -3.52 -5.05 8.23
CA THR A 95 -2.74 -5.06 9.49
C THR A 95 -3.63 -5.28 10.72
N VAL A 96 -4.84 -4.71 10.75
CA VAL A 96 -5.78 -4.88 11.86
C VAL A 96 -6.37 -6.29 11.87
N MET A 97 -6.80 -6.80 10.71
CA MET A 97 -7.34 -8.16 10.58
C MET A 97 -6.29 -9.23 10.93
N ALA A 98 -5.02 -9.02 10.58
CA ALA A 98 -3.94 -9.93 10.93
C ALA A 98 -3.69 -10.03 12.45
N LYS A 99 -4.09 -9.03 13.25
CA LYS A 99 -4.02 -9.06 14.72
C LYS A 99 -5.29 -9.60 15.39
N SER A 100 -6.39 -9.77 14.64
CA SER A 100 -7.67 -10.25 15.18
C SER A 100 -7.74 -11.79 15.33
N ARG A 101 -6.63 -12.51 15.10
CA ARG A 101 -6.47 -13.94 15.39
C ARG A 101 -5.26 -14.12 16.30
#